data_AF-A0A2D7HBL2-F1
#
_entry.id   AF-A0A2D7HBL2-F1
#
_cell.length_a   1.000
_cell.length_b   1.000
_cell.length_c   1.000
_cell.angle_alpha   90.00
_cell.angle_beta   90.00
_cell.angle_gamma   90.00
#
_symmetry.space_group_name_H-M   'P 1'
#
loop_
_entity.id
_entity.type
_entity.pdbx_description
1 polymer ?
#
loop_
_entity_poly.entity_id
_entity_poly.type
_entity_poly.pdbx_seq_one_letter_code
_entity_poly.pdbx_strand_id
1 'polypeptide(L)'
;MADQSKPAKQTLLPHFVPRAKRMIWLFMHGGPSHVDLFDPKPELSKYAGQPLPDSFGNVMTRRKVAKNPLLGPIKPFRPRGKSGLPISDFMPHLAKHADDLCVIRSLHGDSVNHPQSVYQMNTGSILMGHPSFGSWLAYGLGSENADMPAFVVLPDPGGGLKGGPSAWGSGFLPPTYQGTAMRPGKTPILNLTPPTGISDSQQRGTLDFLQHLNEQHLLDREHDEELSARIAAYELAFRMQSAAPEVCDFSTETADTLSRYGIDRPNTQDFGQRCLLARRMLERGVRFVQVYSGNTNGWDAHKDVATNHGDYCKKTDQPISALLTDLKRSGLLEDTLVVWCGEFGRMPMSEQGKGRDHNPWGYSGWIAGASVSGGRAYGATDAIGLRAQTDRVHVNEFHATLLHLMGMDHRKLVYSHNGLDERLTGPAEVDIVKGLLT
;
A
#
# COMPACT_ATOMS: atom_id res chain seq x y z
N MET A 1 31.02 -11.57 -31.17
CA MET A 1 30.08 -10.51 -31.59
C MET A 1 28.68 -10.91 -31.17
N ALA A 2 28.22 -10.38 -30.05
CA ALA A 2 26.81 -10.21 -29.71
C ALA A 2 26.80 -8.94 -28.85
N ASP A 3 26.39 -7.85 -29.49
CA ASP A 3 26.22 -6.53 -28.91
C ASP A 3 25.06 -6.58 -27.90
N GLN A 4 25.37 -6.49 -26.62
CA GLN A 4 24.38 -6.33 -25.52
C GLN A 4 24.36 -4.90 -24.98
N SER A 5 25.00 -3.94 -25.67
CA SER A 5 25.04 -2.54 -25.26
C SER A 5 23.91 -1.74 -25.90
N LYS A 6 22.71 -1.90 -25.33
CA LYS A 6 21.64 -0.90 -25.22
C LYS A 6 20.44 -1.59 -24.59
N PRO A 7 19.88 -1.10 -23.46
CA PRO A 7 18.49 -1.42 -23.18
C PRO A 7 17.72 -0.77 -24.32
N ALA A 8 17.28 -1.58 -25.29
CA ALA A 8 16.21 -1.18 -26.17
C ALA A 8 15.12 -0.57 -25.29
N LYS A 9 14.50 0.54 -25.72
CA LYS A 9 13.27 1.06 -25.12
C LYS A 9 12.25 -0.09 -25.19
N GLN A 10 12.30 -0.98 -24.21
CA GLN A 10 11.45 -2.14 -24.14
C GLN A 10 10.09 -1.52 -23.90
N THR A 11 9.20 -1.65 -24.87
CA THR A 11 7.79 -1.29 -24.68
C THR A 11 7.32 -2.20 -23.54
N LEU A 12 7.27 -1.63 -22.33
CA LEU A 12 6.84 -2.25 -21.09
C LEU A 12 5.34 -2.52 -21.20
N LEU A 13 4.99 -3.57 -21.93
CA LEU A 13 3.63 -3.97 -22.17
C LEU A 13 3.21 -5.01 -21.12
N PRO A 14 1.95 -4.95 -20.65
CA PRO A 14 1.39 -6.02 -19.84
C PRO A 14 1.60 -7.39 -20.52
N HIS A 15 1.91 -8.41 -19.72
CA HIS A 15 2.03 -9.79 -20.20
C HIS A 15 0.70 -10.34 -20.74
N PHE A 16 -0.42 -9.78 -20.30
CA PHE A 16 -1.78 -10.06 -20.79
C PHE A 16 -2.70 -8.87 -20.48
N VAL A 17 -3.94 -8.89 -20.99
CA VAL A 17 -4.90 -7.79 -20.81
C VAL A 17 -5.11 -7.51 -19.32
N PRO A 18 -4.74 -6.32 -18.82
CA PRO A 18 -4.86 -5.99 -17.40
C PRO A 18 -6.32 -5.75 -17.03
N ARG A 19 -6.69 -6.11 -15.79
CA ARG A 19 -7.97 -5.69 -15.21
C ARG A 19 -7.88 -4.31 -14.58
N ALA A 20 -6.73 -3.98 -14.01
CA ALA A 20 -6.41 -2.69 -13.43
C ALA A 20 -5.28 -2.04 -14.21
N LYS A 21 -5.44 -0.77 -14.56
CA LYS A 21 -4.36 0.07 -15.12
C LYS A 21 -3.57 0.78 -14.02
N ARG A 22 -4.23 1.03 -12.88
CA ARG A 22 -3.69 1.81 -11.77
C ARG A 22 -3.98 1.11 -10.44
N MET A 23 -3.21 1.46 -9.42
CA MET A 23 -3.43 0.96 -8.07
C MET A 23 -3.22 2.04 -7.01
N ILE A 24 -4.14 2.09 -6.05
CA ILE A 24 -3.94 2.79 -4.77
C ILE A 24 -3.75 1.74 -3.69
N TRP A 25 -2.68 1.86 -2.92
CA TRP A 25 -2.47 1.02 -1.74
C TRP A 25 -2.52 1.86 -0.47
N LEU A 26 -3.59 1.66 0.30
CA LEU A 26 -3.81 2.22 1.63
C LEU A 26 -3.14 1.30 2.67
N PHE A 27 -1.91 1.63 3.05
CA PHE A 27 -1.12 0.82 4.00
C PHE A 27 -1.35 1.31 5.43
N MET A 28 -2.03 0.51 6.25
CA MET A 28 -2.30 0.81 7.65
C MET A 28 -1.16 0.30 8.52
N HIS A 29 -0.14 1.12 8.68
CA HIS A 29 1.10 0.76 9.38
C HIS A 29 0.85 0.56 10.87
N GLY A 30 1.20 -0.63 11.35
CA GLY A 30 1.04 -1.03 12.73
C GLY A 30 0.13 -2.26 12.90
N GLY A 31 -0.28 -2.93 11.83
CA GLY A 31 -1.05 -4.18 11.91
C GLY A 31 -2.43 -4.04 12.58
N PRO A 32 -3.43 -3.49 11.87
CA PRO A 32 -4.78 -3.33 12.40
C PRO A 32 -5.36 -4.67 12.84
N SER A 33 -6.01 -4.69 14.01
CA SER A 33 -6.73 -5.88 14.48
C SER A 33 -7.85 -6.30 13.53
N HIS A 34 -7.67 -7.43 12.86
CA HIS A 34 -8.65 -8.00 11.94
C HIS A 34 -9.93 -8.46 12.65
N VAL A 35 -9.79 -9.03 13.84
CA VAL A 35 -10.93 -9.47 14.67
C VAL A 35 -11.76 -8.31 15.23
N ASP A 36 -11.24 -7.08 15.19
CA ASP A 36 -11.97 -5.88 15.59
C ASP A 36 -12.54 -5.09 14.41
N LEU A 37 -12.12 -5.37 13.17
CA LEU A 37 -12.49 -4.59 11.98
C LEU A 37 -13.28 -5.37 10.94
N PHE A 38 -12.80 -6.55 10.54
CA PHE A 38 -13.27 -7.22 9.32
C PHE A 38 -13.56 -8.73 9.47
N ASP A 39 -13.22 -9.34 10.62
CA ASP A 39 -13.37 -10.77 10.85
C ASP A 39 -14.17 -11.04 12.14
N PRO A 40 -15.52 -11.15 12.07
CA PRO A 40 -16.34 -11.37 13.25
C PRO A 40 -16.07 -12.76 13.84
N LYS A 41 -15.73 -12.82 15.14
CA LYS A 41 -15.44 -14.06 15.87
C LYS A 41 -16.39 -14.30 17.05
N PRO A 42 -17.55 -14.95 16.84
CA PRO A 42 -18.48 -15.28 17.91
C PRO A 42 -17.86 -16.13 19.03
N GLU A 43 -17.03 -17.12 18.69
CA GLU A 43 -16.36 -17.95 19.70
C GLU A 43 -15.33 -17.14 20.51
N LEU A 44 -14.63 -16.19 19.89
CA LEU A 44 -13.75 -15.27 20.62
C LEU A 44 -14.53 -14.45 21.66
N SER A 45 -15.71 -13.96 21.32
CA SER A 45 -16.59 -13.25 22.25
C SER A 45 -17.08 -14.15 23.38
N LYS A 46 -17.49 -15.38 23.04
CA LYS A 46 -18.02 -16.37 24.00
C LYS A 46 -16.99 -16.78 25.05
N TYR A 47 -15.73 -16.94 24.64
CA TYR A 47 -14.62 -17.34 25.53
C TYR A 47 -13.80 -16.15 26.05
N ALA A 48 -14.28 -14.91 25.87
CA ALA A 48 -13.58 -13.73 26.38
C ALA A 48 -13.34 -13.83 27.91
N GLY A 49 -12.14 -13.45 28.35
CA GLY A 49 -11.71 -13.58 29.75
C GLY A 49 -11.16 -14.96 30.14
N GLN A 50 -11.30 -15.97 29.28
CA GLN A 50 -10.76 -17.33 29.51
C GLN A 50 -9.39 -17.50 28.84
N PRO A 51 -8.53 -18.42 29.32
CA PRO A 51 -7.29 -18.76 28.62
C PRO A 51 -7.58 -19.35 27.24
N LEU A 52 -6.58 -19.30 26.35
CA LEU A 52 -6.63 -19.99 25.07
C LEU A 52 -6.82 -21.50 25.30
N PRO A 53 -7.85 -22.16 24.71
CA PRO A 53 -8.03 -23.59 24.86
C PRO A 53 -6.86 -24.40 24.28
N ASP A 54 -6.51 -25.51 24.92
CA ASP A 54 -5.39 -26.38 24.50
C ASP A 54 -5.53 -26.92 23.07
N SER A 55 -6.75 -27.00 22.54
CA SER A 55 -7.03 -27.42 21.16
C SER A 55 -6.42 -26.50 20.10
N PHE A 56 -6.03 -25.27 20.44
CA PHE A 56 -5.34 -24.34 19.53
C PHE A 56 -3.81 -24.52 19.52
N GLY A 57 -3.28 -25.43 20.34
CA GLY A 57 -1.88 -25.76 20.44
C GLY A 57 -0.99 -24.62 20.94
N ASN A 58 0.32 -24.79 20.81
CA ASN A 58 1.30 -23.80 21.27
C ASN A 58 1.32 -22.56 20.36
N VAL A 59 1.43 -21.38 20.97
CA VAL A 59 1.47 -20.09 20.28
C VAL A 59 2.75 -19.34 20.64
N MET A 60 3.54 -19.00 19.61
CA MET A 60 4.81 -18.28 19.79
C MET A 60 4.59 -16.77 19.83
N THR A 61 4.50 -16.19 21.02
CA THR A 61 4.29 -14.75 21.17
C THR A 61 5.58 -14.03 21.53
N ARG A 62 5.85 -12.86 20.93
CA ARG A 62 7.02 -12.04 21.28
C ARG A 62 6.87 -11.42 22.68
N ARG A 63 5.65 -11.04 23.08
CA ARG A 63 5.39 -10.34 24.34
C ARG A 63 4.79 -11.22 25.44
N LYS A 64 5.01 -12.54 25.34
CA LYS A 64 4.56 -13.56 26.33
C LYS A 64 3.05 -13.54 26.61
N VAL A 65 2.23 -13.22 25.61
CA VAL A 65 0.76 -13.16 25.75
C VAL A 65 0.05 -14.51 25.55
N ALA A 66 0.79 -15.59 25.26
CA ALA A 66 0.20 -16.89 24.94
C ALA A 66 -0.73 -17.45 26.03
N LYS A 67 -0.50 -17.09 27.31
CA LYS A 67 -1.32 -17.50 28.46
C LYS A 67 -2.31 -16.44 28.92
N ASN A 68 -2.35 -15.28 28.27
CA ASN A 68 -3.25 -14.20 28.64
C ASN A 68 -4.69 -14.56 28.25
N PRO A 69 -5.70 -14.00 28.95
CA PRO A 69 -7.08 -14.25 28.61
C PRO A 69 -7.42 -13.73 27.22
N LEU A 70 -8.32 -14.44 26.53
CA LEU A 70 -8.91 -14.03 25.27
C LEU A 70 -9.64 -12.68 25.42
N LEU A 71 -9.50 -11.83 24.40
CA LEU A 71 -10.16 -10.54 24.31
C LEU A 71 -11.16 -10.57 23.16
N GLY A 72 -12.45 -10.49 23.48
CA GLY A 72 -13.52 -10.33 22.50
C GLY A 72 -13.34 -9.07 21.64
N PRO A 73 -13.95 -9.01 20.44
CA PRO A 73 -13.98 -7.79 19.64
C PRO A 73 -14.56 -6.60 20.43
N ILE A 74 -13.95 -5.43 20.31
CA ILE A 74 -14.31 -4.25 21.11
C ILE A 74 -15.64 -3.61 20.66
N LYS A 75 -15.91 -3.60 19.36
CA LYS A 75 -17.10 -3.01 18.75
C LYS A 75 -17.91 -4.10 18.05
N PRO A 76 -19.25 -3.97 18.00
CA PRO A 76 -20.08 -4.95 17.34
C PRO A 76 -19.86 -4.92 15.83
N PHE A 77 -19.99 -6.10 15.22
CA PHE A 77 -20.08 -6.26 13.78
C PHE A 77 -21.54 -6.19 13.36
N ARG A 78 -21.80 -5.56 12.21
CA ARG A 78 -23.14 -5.53 11.61
C ARG A 78 -23.08 -5.97 10.16
N PRO A 79 -24.10 -6.68 9.65
CA PRO A 79 -24.24 -6.87 8.21
C PRO A 79 -24.36 -5.51 7.53
N ARG A 80 -23.57 -5.28 6.48
CA ARG A 80 -23.54 -4.02 5.73
C ARG A 80 -23.86 -4.26 4.26
N GLY A 81 -24.33 -3.20 3.59
CA GLY A 81 -24.71 -3.26 2.19
C GLY A 81 -25.85 -4.26 1.94
N LYS A 82 -26.03 -4.62 0.68
CA LYS A 82 -26.96 -5.66 0.24
C LYS A 82 -26.39 -7.07 0.44
N SER A 83 -25.06 -7.19 0.37
CA SER A 83 -24.31 -8.44 0.57
C SER A 83 -24.41 -8.98 2.00
N GLY A 84 -24.65 -8.10 2.97
CA GLY A 84 -24.58 -8.46 4.39
C GLY A 84 -23.15 -8.67 4.88
N LEU A 85 -22.12 -8.24 4.12
CA LEU A 85 -20.72 -8.35 4.52
C LEU A 85 -20.53 -7.71 5.91
N PRO A 86 -20.08 -8.48 6.93
CA PRO A 86 -20.00 -7.95 8.27
C PRO A 86 -18.77 -7.07 8.45
N ILE A 87 -19.01 -5.82 8.83
CA ILE A 87 -17.98 -4.81 9.11
C ILE A 87 -18.27 -4.17 10.48
N SER A 88 -17.21 -4.03 11.26
CA SER A 88 -17.24 -3.44 12.60
C SER A 88 -17.75 -2.01 12.62
N ASP A 89 -18.37 -1.63 13.72
CA ASP A 89 -18.76 -0.26 14.04
C ASP A 89 -17.61 0.73 14.20
N PHE A 90 -16.36 0.26 14.19
CA PHE A 90 -15.21 1.14 14.04
C PHE A 90 -15.19 1.88 12.69
N MET A 91 -15.78 1.31 11.63
CA MET A 91 -15.67 1.81 10.26
C MET A 91 -17.05 2.15 9.64
N PRO A 92 -17.84 3.06 10.26
CA PRO A 92 -19.21 3.34 9.83
C PRO A 92 -19.32 3.98 8.43
N HIS A 93 -18.30 4.71 7.97
CA HIS A 93 -18.28 5.31 6.63
C HIS A 93 -17.91 4.28 5.57
N LEU A 94 -16.82 3.54 5.75
CA LEU A 94 -16.40 2.47 4.84
C LEU A 94 -17.47 1.38 4.72
N ALA A 95 -18.22 1.11 5.79
CA ALA A 95 -19.34 0.18 5.78
C ALA A 95 -20.39 0.48 4.68
N LYS A 96 -20.50 1.71 4.18
CA LYS A 96 -21.40 2.06 3.06
C LYS A 96 -20.94 1.48 1.72
N HIS A 97 -19.67 1.08 1.63
CA HIS A 97 -19.04 0.49 0.45
C HIS A 97 -18.94 -1.04 0.54
N ALA A 98 -19.60 -1.68 1.51
CA ALA A 98 -19.47 -3.12 1.75
C ALA A 98 -19.65 -3.98 0.49
N ASP A 99 -20.59 -3.61 -0.38
CA ASP A 99 -20.88 -4.31 -1.64
C ASP A 99 -19.77 -4.17 -2.70
N ASP A 100 -18.84 -3.22 -2.52
CA ASP A 100 -17.68 -2.99 -3.38
C ASP A 100 -16.41 -3.68 -2.85
N LEU A 101 -16.42 -4.19 -1.60
CA LEU A 101 -15.23 -4.74 -0.95
C LEU A 101 -15.16 -6.27 -1.06
N CYS A 102 -14.02 -6.79 -1.48
CA CYS A 102 -13.64 -8.18 -1.26
C CYS A 102 -12.68 -8.25 -0.07
N VAL A 103 -13.18 -8.70 1.08
CA VAL A 103 -12.39 -8.84 2.31
C VAL A 103 -11.67 -10.18 2.32
N ILE A 104 -10.35 -10.17 2.35
CA ILE A 104 -9.53 -11.38 2.49
C ILE A 104 -9.32 -11.59 3.98
N ARG A 105 -9.80 -12.70 4.57
CA ARG A 105 -9.70 -12.99 6.02
C ARG A 105 -8.63 -14.02 6.36
N SER A 106 -7.86 -14.44 5.37
CA SER A 106 -6.92 -15.56 5.48
C SER A 106 -5.50 -15.15 5.08
N LEU A 107 -5.19 -13.84 5.12
CA LEU A 107 -3.83 -13.37 4.90
C LEU A 107 -2.92 -13.88 6.02
N HIS A 108 -1.71 -14.29 5.68
CA HIS A 108 -0.66 -14.62 6.64
C HIS A 108 0.74 -14.33 6.09
N GLY A 109 1.69 -14.15 6.99
CA GLY A 109 3.11 -13.92 6.68
C GLY A 109 4.03 -14.59 7.69
N ASP A 110 5.32 -14.26 7.64
CA ASP A 110 6.37 -15.05 8.29
C ASP A 110 6.93 -14.42 9.56
N SER A 111 6.78 -13.10 9.70
CA SER A 111 7.42 -12.34 10.78
C SER A 111 6.43 -11.78 11.80
N VAL A 112 6.78 -11.88 13.07
CA VAL A 112 6.09 -11.21 14.20
C VAL A 112 6.63 -9.79 14.47
N ASN A 113 7.63 -9.33 13.74
CA ASN A 113 8.29 -8.04 13.96
C ASN A 113 7.91 -7.03 12.88
N HIS A 114 7.54 -5.83 13.30
CA HIS A 114 7.12 -4.77 12.38
C HIS A 114 8.05 -4.52 11.20
N PRO A 115 9.36 -4.21 11.33
CA PRO A 115 10.17 -3.89 10.16
C PRO A 115 10.18 -5.02 9.12
N GLN A 116 10.34 -6.25 9.59
CA GLN A 116 10.37 -7.44 8.73
C GLN A 116 9.01 -7.69 8.06
N SER A 117 7.90 -7.54 8.77
CA SER A 117 6.56 -7.74 8.19
C SER A 117 6.15 -6.58 7.26
N VAL A 118 6.60 -5.36 7.58
CA VAL A 118 6.46 -4.19 6.70
C VAL A 118 7.24 -4.41 5.40
N TYR A 119 8.49 -4.89 5.47
CA TYR A 119 9.21 -5.28 4.26
C TYR A 119 8.44 -6.37 3.54
N GLN A 120 8.03 -7.45 4.21
CA GLN A 120 7.35 -8.55 3.55
C GLN A 120 6.11 -8.10 2.78
N MET A 121 5.23 -7.31 3.40
CA MET A 121 4.02 -6.83 2.74
C MET A 121 4.31 -5.86 1.59
N ASN A 122 5.44 -5.13 1.62
CA ASN A 122 5.78 -4.19 0.57
C ASN A 122 6.71 -4.75 -0.51
N THR A 123 7.54 -5.75 -0.21
CA THR A 123 8.67 -6.21 -1.05
C THR A 123 8.69 -7.72 -1.27
N GLY A 124 7.76 -8.46 -0.65
CA GLY A 124 7.68 -9.93 -0.72
C GLY A 124 8.75 -10.65 0.12
N SER A 125 9.60 -9.91 0.84
CA SER A 125 10.69 -10.45 1.66
C SER A 125 10.71 -9.85 3.05
N ILE A 126 10.99 -10.68 4.07
CA ILE A 126 11.23 -10.20 5.43
C ILE A 126 12.57 -9.47 5.59
N LEU A 127 13.42 -9.54 4.56
CA LEU A 127 14.74 -8.89 4.54
C LEU A 127 14.63 -7.48 3.94
N MET A 128 15.44 -6.57 4.48
CA MET A 128 15.61 -5.24 3.92
C MET A 128 16.35 -5.33 2.57
N GLY A 129 16.09 -4.40 1.66
CA GLY A 129 16.87 -4.22 0.43
C GLY A 129 16.25 -4.85 -0.81
N HIS A 130 15.11 -5.52 -0.69
CA HIS A 130 14.34 -5.98 -1.84
C HIS A 130 13.50 -4.84 -2.44
N PRO A 131 13.29 -4.83 -3.77
CA PRO A 131 12.44 -3.86 -4.43
C PRO A 131 10.99 -3.98 -3.96
N SER A 132 10.36 -2.83 -3.75
CA SER A 132 8.95 -2.76 -3.37
C SER A 132 8.02 -3.14 -4.53
N PHE A 133 6.77 -3.48 -4.21
CA PHE A 133 5.70 -3.77 -5.15
C PHE A 133 5.55 -2.63 -6.17
N GLY A 134 5.60 -1.39 -5.69
CA GLY A 134 5.55 -0.21 -6.55
C GLY A 134 6.73 -0.09 -7.51
N SER A 135 7.92 -0.44 -7.06
CA SER A 135 9.11 -0.49 -7.91
C SER A 135 9.04 -1.59 -8.95
N TRP A 136 8.50 -2.76 -8.61
CA TRP A 136 8.24 -3.83 -9.58
C TRP A 136 7.19 -3.45 -10.62
N LEU A 137 6.13 -2.74 -10.23
CA LEU A 137 5.16 -2.19 -11.18
C LEU A 137 5.79 -1.14 -12.09
N ALA A 138 6.59 -0.23 -11.54
CA ALA A 138 7.29 0.79 -12.33
C ALA A 138 8.29 0.15 -13.31
N TYR A 139 8.99 -0.91 -12.89
CA TYR A 139 9.87 -1.70 -13.75
C TYR A 139 9.11 -2.42 -14.86
N GLY A 140 8.02 -3.11 -14.52
CA GLY A 140 7.28 -3.94 -15.47
C GLY A 140 6.36 -3.19 -16.44
N LEU A 141 5.82 -2.03 -16.02
CA LEU A 141 4.80 -1.29 -16.78
C LEU A 141 5.20 0.16 -17.10
N GLY A 142 6.24 0.70 -16.47
CA GLY A 142 6.67 2.08 -16.66
C GLY A 142 5.65 3.12 -16.17
N SER A 143 5.80 4.35 -16.68
CA SER A 143 4.82 5.43 -16.50
C SER A 143 4.09 5.67 -17.81
N GLU A 144 2.77 5.87 -17.74
CA GLU A 144 1.98 6.41 -18.87
C GLU A 144 1.98 7.94 -18.90
N ASN A 145 2.56 8.59 -17.89
CA ASN A 145 2.70 10.04 -17.83
C ASN A 145 4.18 10.44 -17.96
N ALA A 146 4.48 11.33 -18.90
CA ALA A 146 5.82 11.88 -19.08
C ALA A 146 6.25 12.82 -17.94
N ASP A 147 5.29 13.47 -17.29
CA ASP A 147 5.48 14.55 -16.32
C ASP A 147 5.37 14.10 -14.87
N MET A 148 4.90 12.88 -14.62
CA MET A 148 4.71 12.33 -13.27
C MET A 148 5.34 10.93 -13.14
N PRO A 149 5.87 10.59 -11.94
CA PRO A 149 6.44 9.27 -11.69
C PRO A 149 5.39 8.16 -11.79
N ALA A 150 5.82 6.96 -12.14
CA ALA A 150 4.98 5.77 -12.09
C ALA A 150 4.56 5.42 -10.64
N PHE A 151 5.44 5.67 -9.67
CA PHE A 151 5.25 5.29 -8.27
C PHE A 151 5.40 6.50 -7.33
N VAL A 152 4.30 6.87 -6.67
CA VAL A 152 4.23 7.92 -5.64
C VAL A 152 3.96 7.31 -4.27
N VAL A 153 4.63 7.86 -3.24
CA VAL A 153 4.44 7.48 -1.83
C VAL A 153 3.98 8.69 -1.03
N LEU A 154 2.89 8.53 -0.28
CA LEU A 154 2.28 9.54 0.59
C LEU A 154 2.42 9.10 2.06
N PRO A 155 3.57 9.35 2.71
CA PRO A 155 3.82 8.97 4.10
C PRO A 155 2.92 9.71 5.10
N ASP A 156 2.81 9.16 6.30
CA ASP A 156 2.15 9.82 7.43
C ASP A 156 2.99 11.02 7.94
N PRO A 157 2.39 12.17 8.28
CA PRO A 157 3.12 13.34 8.81
C PRO A 157 3.70 13.13 10.20
N GLY A 158 3.15 12.19 10.98
CA GLY A 158 3.56 11.95 12.36
C GLY A 158 4.92 11.26 12.51
N GLY A 159 5.62 10.97 11.40
CA GLY A 159 6.96 10.40 11.39
C GLY A 159 7.03 8.94 10.90
N GLY A 160 8.25 8.44 10.77
CA GLY A 160 8.63 7.32 9.90
C GLY A 160 7.91 5.97 10.08
N LEU A 161 7.99 5.18 9.02
CA LEU A 161 7.59 3.78 8.98
C LEU A 161 8.57 2.93 9.80
N LYS A 162 8.09 1.91 10.51
CA LYS A 162 8.99 0.92 11.13
C LYS A 162 9.70 0.17 10.00
N GLY A 163 11.02 0.37 9.87
CA GLY A 163 11.83 -0.11 8.74
C GLY A 163 12.23 0.97 7.72
N GLY A 164 11.65 2.18 7.83
CA GLY A 164 12.06 3.34 7.05
C GLY A 164 11.76 3.25 5.55
N PRO A 165 12.36 4.16 4.75
CA PRO A 165 12.09 4.27 3.31
C PRO A 165 12.39 3.03 2.48
N SER A 166 13.19 2.10 3.00
CA SER A 166 13.49 0.82 2.33
C SER A 166 12.23 -0.01 2.05
N ALA A 167 11.10 0.24 2.72
CA ALA A 167 9.84 -0.41 2.41
C ALA A 167 9.26 -0.03 1.05
N TRP A 168 9.58 1.16 0.51
CA TRP A 168 9.16 1.61 -0.82
C TRP A 168 10.37 1.85 -1.74
N GLY A 169 11.48 1.18 -1.45
CA GLY A 169 12.73 1.29 -2.18
C GLY A 169 12.74 0.56 -3.53
N SER A 170 13.63 0.97 -4.43
CA SER A 170 13.94 0.19 -5.65
C SER A 170 14.77 -1.06 -5.35
N GLY A 171 15.41 -1.15 -4.17
CA GLY A 171 16.26 -2.29 -3.82
C GLY A 171 17.40 -2.45 -4.82
N PHE A 172 17.53 -3.65 -5.40
CA PHE A 172 18.47 -3.94 -6.47
C PHE A 172 17.97 -3.56 -7.88
N LEU A 173 16.73 -3.10 -8.04
CA LEU A 173 16.30 -2.54 -9.34
C LEU A 173 16.96 -1.17 -9.54
N PRO A 174 17.15 -0.74 -10.80
CA PRO A 174 17.71 0.57 -11.11
C PRO A 174 17.03 1.70 -10.32
N PRO A 175 17.78 2.71 -9.83
CA PRO A 175 17.22 3.75 -8.97
C PRO A 175 16.08 4.57 -9.63
N THR A 176 15.93 4.51 -10.95
CA THR A 176 14.81 5.11 -11.70
C THR A 176 13.44 4.59 -11.25
N TYR A 177 13.37 3.40 -10.62
CA TYR A 177 12.13 2.79 -10.14
C TYR A 177 11.87 3.04 -8.65
N GLN A 178 12.61 3.94 -8.02
CA GLN A 178 12.42 4.35 -6.64
C GLN A 178 11.07 5.05 -6.44
N GLY A 179 10.37 4.72 -5.37
CA GLY A 179 9.14 5.43 -4.98
C GLY A 179 9.42 6.89 -4.65
N THR A 180 8.69 7.79 -5.32
CA THR A 180 8.80 9.24 -5.12
C THR A 180 7.95 9.66 -3.94
N ALA A 181 8.58 9.96 -2.81
CA ALA A 181 7.89 10.38 -1.60
C ALA A 181 7.46 11.85 -1.69
N MET A 182 6.17 12.12 -1.44
CA MET A 182 5.64 13.48 -1.33
C MET A 182 5.34 13.82 0.12
N ARG A 183 5.95 14.90 0.59
CA ARG A 183 5.83 15.39 1.96
C ARG A 183 4.40 15.91 2.22
N PRO A 184 3.92 15.81 3.45
CA PRO A 184 2.71 16.52 3.86
C PRO A 184 2.88 18.04 3.81
N GLY A 185 1.79 18.76 3.56
CA GLY A 185 1.73 20.23 3.63
C GLY A 185 1.86 20.94 2.28
N LYS A 186 2.11 22.26 2.34
CA LYS A 186 2.05 23.19 1.19
C LYS A 186 3.15 22.98 0.15
N THR A 187 4.23 22.29 0.51
CA THR A 187 5.38 22.04 -0.37
C THR A 187 5.68 20.55 -0.36
N PRO A 188 4.84 19.75 -1.04
CA PRO A 188 4.94 18.30 -0.97
C PRO A 188 6.18 17.74 -1.68
N ILE A 189 6.73 18.45 -2.65
CA ILE A 189 8.05 18.15 -3.22
C ILE A 189 8.93 19.37 -2.98
N LEU A 190 10.12 19.13 -2.44
CA LEU A 190 11.08 20.18 -2.12
C LEU A 190 11.65 20.80 -3.40
N ASN A 191 11.96 22.09 -3.34
CA ASN A 191 12.64 22.81 -4.42
C ASN A 191 11.89 22.78 -5.77
N LEU A 192 10.56 22.65 -5.74
CA LEU A 192 9.75 22.75 -6.97
C LEU A 192 9.61 24.19 -7.47
N THR A 193 9.77 25.19 -6.60
CA THR A 193 9.64 26.59 -6.99
C THR A 193 10.99 27.11 -7.48
N PRO A 194 11.09 27.61 -8.72
CA PRO A 194 12.31 28.24 -9.21
C PRO A 194 12.67 29.47 -8.36
N PRO A 195 13.97 29.81 -8.22
CA PRO A 195 14.38 31.05 -7.54
C PRO A 195 13.78 32.29 -8.23
N THR A 196 13.45 33.30 -7.44
CA THR A 196 12.92 34.57 -7.96
C THR A 196 13.87 35.19 -8.99
N GLY A 197 13.35 35.54 -10.17
CA GLY A 197 14.13 36.15 -11.26
C GLY A 197 14.66 35.18 -12.30
N ILE A 198 14.42 33.87 -12.15
CA ILE A 198 14.70 32.87 -13.19
C ILE A 198 13.44 32.66 -14.03
N SER A 199 13.53 32.89 -15.34
CA SER A 199 12.45 32.55 -16.28
C SER A 199 12.47 31.05 -16.63
N ASP A 200 11.32 30.52 -17.05
CA ASP A 200 11.21 29.14 -17.55
C ASP A 200 12.22 28.84 -18.67
N SER A 201 12.48 29.82 -19.55
CA SER A 201 13.48 29.69 -20.62
C SER A 201 14.91 29.59 -20.11
N GLN A 202 15.28 30.38 -19.09
CA GLN A 202 16.60 30.30 -18.45
C GLN A 202 16.78 28.98 -17.72
N GLN A 203 15.73 28.52 -17.04
CA GLN A 203 15.76 27.24 -16.35
C GLN A 203 15.87 26.06 -17.33
N ARG A 204 15.09 26.06 -18.41
CA ARG A 204 15.21 25.05 -19.47
C ARG A 204 16.62 25.04 -20.07
N GLY A 205 17.17 26.21 -20.42
CA GLY A 205 18.53 26.31 -20.95
C GLY A 205 19.60 25.80 -19.99
N THR A 206 19.43 26.02 -18.67
CA THR A 206 20.33 25.47 -17.64
C THR A 206 20.27 23.95 -17.61
N LEU A 207 19.06 23.38 -17.68
CA LEU A 207 18.86 21.94 -17.69
C LEU A 207 19.32 21.29 -18.98
N ASP A 208 19.13 21.93 -20.14
CA ASP A 208 19.67 21.48 -21.42
C ASP A 208 21.20 21.40 -21.38
N PHE A 209 21.83 22.42 -20.79
CA PHE A 209 23.28 22.44 -20.64
C PHE A 209 23.77 21.36 -19.66
N LEU A 210 23.10 21.19 -18.52
CA LEU A 210 23.40 20.11 -17.58
C LEU A 210 23.20 18.74 -18.22
N GLN A 211 22.13 18.55 -18.99
CA GLN A 211 21.86 17.34 -19.76
C GLN A 211 22.99 17.07 -20.76
N HIS A 212 23.43 18.08 -21.50
CA HIS A 212 24.56 17.94 -22.42
C HIS A 212 25.85 17.50 -21.72
N LEU A 213 26.19 18.11 -20.58
CA LEU A 213 27.35 17.72 -19.78
C LEU A 213 27.22 16.30 -19.21
N ASN A 214 26.02 15.95 -18.76
CA ASN A 214 25.71 14.61 -18.24
C ASN A 214 25.81 13.54 -19.33
N GLU A 215 25.28 13.80 -20.53
CA GLU A 215 25.39 12.92 -21.68
C GLU A 215 26.85 12.72 -22.10
N GLN A 216 27.64 13.80 -22.13
CA GLN A 216 29.09 13.70 -22.35
C GLN A 216 29.78 12.87 -21.27
N HIS A 217 29.43 13.08 -20.00
CA HIS A 217 30.02 12.33 -18.88
C HIS A 217 29.66 10.84 -18.91
N LEU A 218 28.48 10.50 -19.45
CA LEU A 218 27.97 9.14 -19.60
C LEU A 218 28.68 8.37 -20.73
N LEU A 219 29.15 9.04 -21.79
CA LEU A 219 29.86 8.40 -22.91
C LEU A 219 31.09 7.58 -22.45
N ASP A 220 31.78 8.03 -21.39
CA ASP A 220 32.94 7.32 -20.83
C ASP A 220 32.55 6.26 -19.77
N ARG A 221 31.25 6.10 -19.47
CA ARG A 221 30.71 5.33 -18.33
C ARG A 221 29.39 4.64 -18.67
N GLU A 222 29.31 3.98 -19.82
CA GLU A 222 28.07 3.34 -20.33
C GLU A 222 27.41 2.32 -19.37
N HIS A 223 28.07 1.93 -18.28
CA HIS A 223 27.54 1.00 -17.26
C HIS A 223 27.24 1.65 -15.91
N ASP A 224 27.28 2.98 -15.79
CA ASP A 224 26.91 3.69 -14.56
C ASP A 224 25.40 3.95 -14.51
N GLU A 225 24.66 2.97 -13.96
CA GLU A 225 23.21 3.06 -13.77
C GLU A 225 22.82 4.15 -12.75
N GLU A 226 23.69 4.47 -11.79
CA GLU A 226 23.42 5.50 -10.78
C GLU A 226 23.45 6.89 -11.40
N LEU A 227 24.46 7.17 -12.24
CA LEU A 227 24.53 8.41 -13.01
C LEU A 227 23.33 8.55 -13.94
N SER A 228 23.00 7.50 -14.69
CA SER A 228 21.85 7.49 -15.61
C SER A 228 20.53 7.75 -14.88
N ALA A 229 20.32 7.11 -13.73
CA ALA A 229 19.14 7.33 -12.91
C ALA A 229 19.06 8.75 -12.35
N ARG A 230 20.21 9.33 -11.98
CA ARG A 230 20.28 10.70 -11.48
C ARG A 230 19.92 11.71 -12.57
N ILE A 231 20.37 11.50 -13.80
CA ILE A 231 20.02 12.34 -14.96
C ILE A 231 18.51 12.30 -15.18
N ALA A 232 17.93 11.10 -15.25
CA ALA A 232 16.48 10.91 -15.42
C ALA A 232 15.67 11.54 -14.28
N ALA A 233 16.16 11.46 -13.04
CA ALA A 233 15.52 12.07 -11.88
C ALA A 233 15.51 13.61 -11.97
N TYR A 234 16.58 14.24 -12.45
CA TYR A 234 16.61 15.70 -12.65
C TYR A 234 15.63 16.16 -13.72
N GLU A 235 15.54 15.44 -14.84
CA GLU A 235 14.56 15.76 -15.87
C GLU A 235 13.12 15.58 -15.40
N LEU A 236 12.84 14.47 -14.70
CA LEU A 236 11.52 14.23 -14.13
C LEU A 236 11.18 15.32 -13.11
N ALA A 237 12.13 15.68 -12.23
CA ALA A 237 11.92 16.77 -11.28
C ALA A 237 11.57 18.08 -11.99
N PHE A 238 12.24 18.42 -13.09
CA PHE A 238 11.90 19.60 -13.89
C PHE A 238 10.47 19.54 -14.45
N ARG A 239 10.08 18.42 -15.07
CA ARG A 239 8.71 18.27 -15.61
C ARG A 239 7.67 18.34 -14.49
N MET A 240 7.98 17.76 -13.33
CA MET A 240 7.14 17.85 -12.14
C MET A 240 7.00 19.29 -11.62
N GLN A 241 7.93 20.21 -11.87
CA GLN A 241 7.77 21.61 -11.45
C GLN A 241 6.59 22.30 -12.12
N SER A 242 6.31 21.96 -13.37
CA SER A 242 5.15 22.50 -14.08
C SER A 242 3.86 21.75 -13.71
N ALA A 243 3.92 20.43 -13.55
CA ALA A 243 2.72 19.59 -13.36
C ALA A 243 2.28 19.43 -11.88
N ALA A 244 3.23 19.30 -10.95
CA ALA A 244 2.93 18.95 -9.56
C ALA A 244 2.17 20.04 -8.77
N PRO A 245 2.38 21.36 -8.97
CA PRO A 245 1.62 22.39 -8.28
C PRO A 245 0.12 22.27 -8.51
N GLU A 246 -0.30 22.01 -9.75
CA GLU A 246 -1.72 21.82 -10.07
C GLU A 246 -2.29 20.60 -9.32
N VAL A 247 -1.55 19.50 -9.26
CA VAL A 247 -2.03 18.27 -8.60
C VAL A 247 -2.16 18.47 -7.09
N CYS A 248 -1.31 19.29 -6.49
CA CYS A 248 -1.28 19.54 -5.04
C CYS A 248 -2.16 20.71 -4.61
N ASP A 249 -2.67 21.51 -5.55
CA ASP A 249 -3.60 22.59 -5.26
C ASP A 249 -5.04 22.07 -5.19
N PHE A 250 -5.66 22.23 -4.02
CA PHE A 250 -7.06 21.88 -3.78
C PHE A 250 -7.99 23.09 -3.86
N SER A 251 -7.48 24.29 -4.20
CA SER A 251 -8.30 25.51 -4.31
C SER A 251 -9.43 25.39 -5.33
N THR A 252 -9.26 24.52 -6.33
CA THR A 252 -10.26 24.24 -7.38
C THR A 252 -11.30 23.20 -6.96
N GLU A 253 -11.15 22.56 -5.80
CA GLU A 253 -12.07 21.52 -5.34
C GLU A 253 -13.33 22.14 -4.71
N THR A 254 -14.48 21.49 -4.90
CA THR A 254 -15.73 21.99 -4.33
C THR A 254 -15.73 21.82 -2.81
N ALA A 255 -16.45 22.70 -2.11
CA ALA A 255 -16.61 22.61 -0.65
C ALA A 255 -17.18 21.26 -0.20
N ASP A 256 -18.10 20.70 -1.01
CA ASP A 256 -18.68 19.36 -0.79
C ASP A 256 -17.61 18.25 -0.89
N THR A 257 -16.73 18.29 -1.90
CA THR A 257 -15.60 17.36 -1.99
C THR A 257 -14.68 17.49 -0.77
N LEU A 258 -14.24 18.71 -0.42
CA LEU A 258 -13.37 18.94 0.72
C LEU A 258 -13.97 18.41 2.04
N SER A 259 -15.28 18.63 2.25
CA SER A 259 -15.98 18.16 3.45
C SER A 259 -16.20 16.63 3.44
N ARG A 260 -16.45 16.01 2.27
CA ARG A 260 -16.54 14.54 2.16
C ARG A 260 -15.24 13.87 2.60
N TYR A 261 -14.09 14.33 2.10
CA TYR A 261 -12.78 13.83 2.55
C TYR A 261 -12.44 14.23 3.99
N GLY A 262 -13.19 15.16 4.59
CA GLY A 262 -12.91 15.65 5.94
C GLY A 262 -11.65 16.51 6.01
N ILE A 263 -11.29 17.20 4.93
CA ILE A 263 -10.12 18.10 4.87
C ILE A 263 -10.33 19.33 5.76
N ASP A 264 -11.59 19.66 6.04
CA ASP A 264 -12.08 20.73 6.91
C ASP A 264 -12.05 20.38 8.40
N ARG A 265 -11.67 19.16 8.79
CA ARG A 265 -11.70 18.68 10.18
C ARG A 265 -10.32 18.28 10.68
N PRO A 266 -9.88 18.71 11.88
CA PRO A 266 -8.52 18.44 12.36
C PRO A 266 -8.11 16.96 12.40
N ASN A 267 -9.04 16.05 12.71
CA ASN A 267 -8.75 14.63 12.83
C ASN A 267 -8.60 13.92 11.47
N THR A 268 -9.30 14.35 10.42
CA THR A 268 -9.25 13.73 9.10
C THR A 268 -8.44 14.53 8.09
N GLN A 269 -8.06 15.77 8.42
CA GLN A 269 -7.48 16.71 7.47
C GLN A 269 -6.31 16.14 6.67
N ASP A 270 -5.28 15.65 7.35
CA ASP A 270 -4.09 15.12 6.68
C ASP A 270 -4.39 13.89 5.82
N PHE A 271 -5.01 12.86 6.39
CA PHE A 271 -5.29 11.63 5.65
C PHE A 271 -6.28 11.88 4.50
N GLY A 272 -7.25 12.78 4.70
CA GLY A 272 -8.18 13.30 3.69
C GLY A 272 -7.46 13.98 2.52
N GLN A 273 -6.50 14.87 2.81
CA GLN A 273 -5.67 15.51 1.79
C GLN A 273 -4.87 14.49 0.98
N ARG A 274 -4.30 13.47 1.64
CA ARG A 274 -3.51 12.44 0.97
C ARG A 274 -4.38 11.50 0.13
N CYS A 275 -5.59 11.15 0.58
CA CYS A 275 -6.55 10.42 -0.25
C CYS A 275 -7.01 11.24 -1.48
N LEU A 276 -7.30 12.53 -1.31
CA LEU A 276 -7.68 13.40 -2.42
C LEU A 276 -6.53 13.59 -3.41
N LEU A 277 -5.30 13.75 -2.90
CA LEU A 277 -4.10 13.80 -3.72
C LEU A 277 -3.94 12.50 -4.51
N ALA A 278 -4.13 11.34 -3.88
CA ALA A 278 -4.05 10.05 -4.57
C ALA A 278 -5.06 9.94 -5.73
N ARG A 279 -6.31 10.39 -5.54
CA ARG A 279 -7.30 10.47 -6.63
C ARG A 279 -6.78 11.32 -7.80
N ARG A 280 -6.31 12.54 -7.52
CA ARG A 280 -5.80 13.49 -8.54
C ARG A 280 -4.57 12.93 -9.28
N MET A 281 -3.69 12.20 -8.57
CA MET A 281 -2.54 11.51 -9.17
C MET A 281 -2.98 10.45 -10.19
N LEU A 282 -4.02 9.67 -9.87
CA LEU A 282 -4.55 8.69 -10.82
C LEU A 282 -5.17 9.34 -12.07
N GLU A 283 -5.87 10.45 -11.90
CA GLU A 283 -6.45 11.24 -13.01
C GLU A 283 -5.37 11.80 -13.94
N ARG A 284 -4.16 12.02 -13.40
CA ARG A 284 -2.96 12.37 -14.16
C ARG A 284 -2.14 11.16 -14.58
N GLY A 285 -2.66 9.93 -14.50
CA GLY A 285 -2.00 8.76 -15.05
C GLY A 285 -0.86 8.17 -14.21
N VAL A 286 -0.68 8.59 -12.95
CA VAL A 286 0.23 7.90 -12.02
C VAL A 286 -0.23 6.45 -11.86
N ARG A 287 0.69 5.49 -12.03
CA ARG A 287 0.39 4.05 -12.01
C ARG A 287 0.04 3.57 -10.62
N PHE A 288 0.88 3.90 -9.65
CA PHE A 288 0.82 3.35 -8.31
C PHE A 288 1.00 4.45 -7.28
N VAL A 289 0.01 4.60 -6.41
CA VAL A 289 0.05 5.55 -5.30
C VAL A 289 -0.10 4.77 -3.99
N GLN A 290 0.90 4.86 -3.12
CA GLN A 290 0.86 4.22 -1.82
C GLN A 290 0.66 5.26 -0.72
N VAL A 291 -0.40 5.12 0.06
CA VAL A 291 -0.78 6.05 1.14
C VAL A 291 -0.63 5.35 2.49
N TYR A 292 0.23 5.87 3.36
CA TYR A 292 0.51 5.27 4.65
C TYR A 292 -0.31 5.90 5.78
N SER A 293 -1.05 5.12 6.55
CA SER A 293 -1.66 5.58 7.79
C SER A 293 -0.85 5.11 8.99
N GLY A 294 -0.40 6.04 9.84
CA GLY A 294 0.27 5.72 11.09
C GLY A 294 1.78 5.92 11.05
N ASN A 295 2.27 6.65 12.04
CA ASN A 295 3.71 6.81 12.30
C ASN A 295 4.31 5.58 12.97
N THR A 296 5.50 5.70 13.59
CA THR A 296 6.17 4.59 14.30
C THR A 296 5.25 3.84 15.26
N ASN A 297 4.31 4.51 15.95
CA ASN A 297 3.36 3.84 16.82
C ASN A 297 2.10 3.40 16.06
N GLY A 298 1.60 4.17 15.10
CA GLY A 298 0.60 3.71 14.14
C GLY A 298 -0.58 2.92 14.73
N TRP A 299 -1.06 1.94 13.97
CA TRP A 299 -2.11 0.99 14.34
C TRP A 299 -1.67 -0.06 15.39
N ASP A 300 -0.54 0.18 16.09
CA ASP A 300 0.08 -0.76 17.02
C ASP A 300 -0.62 -0.82 18.38
N ALA A 301 -1.75 -1.53 18.43
CA ALA A 301 -2.68 -1.56 19.54
C ALA A 301 -2.25 -2.45 20.74
N HIS A 302 -0.99 -2.37 21.18
CA HIS A 302 -0.47 -3.14 22.33
C HIS A 302 -1.10 -2.77 23.69
N LYS A 303 -1.53 -1.50 23.86
CA LYS A 303 -2.02 -1.00 25.15
C LYS A 303 -3.54 -1.06 25.28
N ASP A 304 -4.24 -0.55 24.28
CA ASP A 304 -5.70 -0.41 24.30
C ASP A 304 -6.24 -0.34 22.85
N VAL A 305 -6.97 -1.37 22.44
CA VAL A 305 -7.57 -1.45 21.10
C VAL A 305 -8.66 -0.40 20.92
N ALA A 306 -9.48 -0.14 21.95
CA ALA A 306 -10.59 0.81 21.85
C ALA A 306 -10.10 2.22 21.56
N THR A 307 -9.01 2.62 22.21
CA THR A 307 -8.35 3.92 22.00
C THR A 307 -7.63 3.96 20.66
N ASN A 308 -6.76 2.99 20.38
CA ASN A 308 -5.97 2.98 19.14
C ASN A 308 -6.87 2.93 17.89
N HIS A 309 -7.74 1.92 17.77
CA HIS A 309 -8.66 1.82 16.64
C HIS A 309 -9.68 2.95 16.64
N GLY A 310 -10.11 3.42 17.82
CA GLY A 310 -10.99 4.59 17.93
C GLY A 310 -10.38 5.84 17.30
N ASP A 311 -9.08 6.06 17.48
CA ASP A 311 -8.37 7.21 16.91
C ASP A 311 -8.06 7.02 15.43
N TYR A 312 -7.49 5.89 15.03
CA TYR A 312 -7.07 5.68 13.65
C TYR A 312 -8.24 5.46 12.68
N CYS A 313 -9.33 4.83 13.13
CA CYS A 313 -10.54 4.74 12.30
C CYS A 313 -11.18 6.12 12.13
N LYS A 314 -11.22 6.97 13.18
CA LYS A 314 -11.68 8.37 13.06
C LYS A 314 -10.84 9.21 12.08
N LYS A 315 -9.57 8.88 11.90
CA LYS A 315 -8.67 9.57 10.95
C LYS A 315 -8.85 9.08 9.51
N THR A 316 -9.17 7.80 9.31
CA THR A 316 -9.07 7.15 8.00
C THR A 316 -10.41 6.75 7.37
N ASP A 317 -11.41 6.38 8.16
CA ASP A 317 -12.66 5.79 7.68
C ASP A 317 -13.44 6.73 6.72
N GLN A 318 -13.63 7.98 7.12
CA GLN A 318 -14.30 8.98 6.28
C GLN A 318 -13.50 9.28 4.99
N PRO A 319 -12.19 9.62 5.03
CA PRO A 319 -11.39 9.81 3.82
C PRO A 319 -11.40 8.62 2.84
N ILE A 320 -11.30 7.38 3.33
CA ILE A 320 -11.30 6.19 2.48
C ILE A 320 -12.67 6.02 1.81
N SER A 321 -13.75 6.23 2.56
CA SER A 321 -15.11 6.21 1.99
C SER A 321 -15.29 7.30 0.92
N ALA A 322 -14.77 8.50 1.15
CA ALA A 322 -14.81 9.59 0.16
C ALA A 322 -14.01 9.22 -1.11
N LEU A 323 -12.82 8.64 -0.94
CA LEU A 323 -12.01 8.15 -2.06
C LEU A 323 -12.75 7.11 -2.90
N LEU A 324 -13.29 6.06 -2.27
CA LEU A 324 -14.06 5.03 -2.99
C LEU A 324 -15.29 5.61 -3.68
N THR A 325 -16.00 6.53 -3.02
CA THR A 325 -17.15 7.23 -3.60
C THR A 325 -16.77 8.00 -4.85
N ASP A 326 -15.70 8.80 -4.80
CA ASP A 326 -15.30 9.65 -5.91
C ASP A 326 -14.72 8.83 -7.06
N LEU A 327 -13.87 7.81 -6.79
CA LEU A 327 -13.38 6.90 -7.83
C LEU A 327 -14.52 6.20 -8.55
N LYS A 328 -15.58 5.79 -7.83
CA LYS A 328 -16.76 5.18 -8.42
C LYS A 328 -17.57 6.18 -9.25
N ARG A 329 -17.76 7.40 -8.74
CA ARG A 329 -18.51 8.46 -9.43
C ARG A 329 -17.85 8.91 -10.74
N SER A 330 -16.53 8.96 -10.77
CA SER A 330 -15.77 9.33 -11.98
C SER A 330 -15.53 8.17 -12.94
N GLY A 331 -15.91 6.95 -12.56
CA GLY A 331 -15.62 5.72 -13.32
C GLY A 331 -14.17 5.24 -13.21
N LEU A 332 -13.30 5.95 -12.48
CA LEU A 332 -11.91 5.53 -12.25
C LEU A 332 -11.81 4.20 -11.49
N LEU A 333 -12.80 3.85 -10.67
CA LEU A 333 -12.79 2.58 -9.92
C LEU A 333 -12.83 1.35 -10.84
N GLU A 334 -13.33 1.49 -12.08
CA GLU A 334 -13.43 0.39 -13.04
C GLU A 334 -12.06 -0.11 -13.53
N ASP A 335 -11.04 0.76 -13.55
CA ASP A 335 -9.67 0.42 -13.97
C ASP A 335 -8.61 0.68 -12.89
N THR A 336 -9.04 0.97 -11.66
CA THR A 336 -8.18 1.19 -10.50
C THR A 336 -8.40 0.11 -9.45
N LEU A 337 -7.33 -0.60 -9.08
CA LEU A 337 -7.35 -1.49 -7.91
C LEU A 337 -7.06 -0.69 -6.63
N VAL A 338 -7.98 -0.73 -5.67
CA VAL A 338 -7.75 -0.16 -4.34
C VAL A 338 -7.46 -1.30 -3.37
N VAL A 339 -6.29 -1.25 -2.74
CA VAL A 339 -5.82 -2.21 -1.75
C VAL A 339 -5.78 -1.57 -0.38
N TRP A 340 -6.27 -2.26 0.64
CA TRP A 340 -6.14 -1.87 2.04
C TRP A 340 -5.63 -3.04 2.85
N CYS A 341 -4.53 -2.84 3.57
CA CYS A 341 -4.01 -3.81 4.53
C CYS A 341 -2.97 -3.17 5.46
N GLY A 342 -2.63 -3.87 6.54
CA GLY A 342 -1.39 -3.66 7.27
C GLY A 342 -0.39 -4.79 6.99
N GLU A 343 0.68 -4.83 7.77
CA GLU A 343 1.76 -5.83 7.69
C GLU A 343 1.41 -7.19 8.31
N PHE A 344 0.44 -7.21 9.25
CA PHE A 344 -0.08 -8.40 9.92
C PHE A 344 -1.37 -8.05 10.70
N GLY A 345 -1.94 -9.00 11.43
CA GLY A 345 -3.08 -8.78 12.33
C GLY A 345 -2.70 -8.73 13.80
N ARG A 346 -3.69 -9.00 14.65
CA ARG A 346 -3.54 -8.95 16.12
C ARG A 346 -3.99 -10.24 16.79
N MET A 347 -3.33 -10.57 17.89
CA MET A 347 -3.63 -11.78 18.67
C MET A 347 -5.05 -11.72 19.25
N PRO A 348 -5.74 -12.87 19.33
CA PRO A 348 -7.01 -12.94 20.03
C PRO A 348 -6.86 -12.79 21.55
N MET A 349 -5.68 -13.08 22.10
CA MET A 349 -5.35 -12.87 23.51
C MET A 349 -5.11 -11.39 23.81
N SER A 350 -5.53 -10.97 24.99
CA SER A 350 -5.25 -9.63 25.51
C SER A 350 -3.75 -9.41 25.74
N GLU A 351 -3.31 -8.18 25.51
CA GLU A 351 -2.05 -7.65 26.00
C GLU A 351 -2.35 -6.49 26.94
N GLN A 352 -1.72 -6.48 28.12
CA GLN A 352 -1.95 -5.42 29.12
C GLN A 352 -3.44 -5.20 29.45
N GLY A 353 -4.25 -6.25 29.33
CA GLY A 353 -5.69 -6.26 29.60
C GLY A 353 -6.57 -5.77 28.44
N LYS A 354 -6.20 -4.68 27.75
CA LYS A 354 -7.06 -4.03 26.72
C LYS A 354 -6.45 -3.98 25.31
N GLY A 355 -5.17 -4.29 25.17
CA GLY A 355 -4.46 -4.32 23.90
C GLY A 355 -4.38 -5.72 23.30
N ARG A 356 -3.62 -5.86 22.21
CA ARG A 356 -3.32 -7.12 21.53
C ARG A 356 -1.88 -7.13 20.99
N ASP A 357 -1.20 -8.28 21.11
CA ASP A 357 0.13 -8.51 20.53
C ASP A 357 0.04 -8.82 19.01
N HIS A 358 1.18 -8.89 18.32
CA HIS A 358 1.25 -9.10 16.86
C HIS A 358 0.81 -10.51 16.46
N ASN A 359 0.06 -10.62 15.35
CA ASN A 359 -0.34 -11.92 14.80
C ASN A 359 -0.07 -12.00 13.28
N PRO A 360 1.01 -12.65 12.84
CA PRO A 360 1.29 -12.84 11.42
C PRO A 360 0.58 -14.05 10.81
N TRP A 361 -0.02 -14.93 11.61
CA TRP A 361 -0.50 -16.23 11.10
C TRP A 361 -1.89 -16.18 10.52
N GLY A 362 -2.65 -15.11 10.75
CA GLY A 362 -3.99 -14.93 10.21
C GLY A 362 -4.47 -13.51 10.43
N TYR A 363 -4.80 -12.80 9.35
CA TYR A 363 -5.29 -11.44 9.40
C TYR A 363 -6.11 -11.08 8.17
N SER A 364 -6.62 -9.84 8.16
CA SER A 364 -7.48 -9.35 7.10
C SER A 364 -6.91 -8.16 6.34
N GLY A 365 -7.21 -8.13 5.05
CA GLY A 365 -7.10 -6.97 4.16
C GLY A 365 -8.31 -6.94 3.25
N TRP A 366 -8.44 -5.93 2.40
CA TRP A 366 -9.45 -5.92 1.36
C TRP A 366 -8.95 -5.30 0.07
N ILE A 367 -9.58 -5.71 -1.03
CA ILE A 367 -9.39 -5.14 -2.35
C ILE A 367 -10.75 -4.70 -2.93
N ALA A 368 -10.74 -3.66 -3.75
CA ALA A 368 -11.92 -3.10 -4.41
C ALA A 368 -11.57 -2.52 -5.79
N GLY A 369 -12.56 -2.41 -6.68
CA GLY A 369 -12.39 -1.88 -8.04
C GLY A 369 -11.77 -2.89 -9.03
N ALA A 370 -11.46 -2.44 -10.24
CA ALA A 370 -10.88 -3.26 -11.30
C ALA A 370 -11.64 -4.57 -11.60
N SER A 371 -12.98 -4.51 -11.57
CA SER A 371 -13.88 -5.66 -11.72
C SER A 371 -13.65 -6.80 -10.71
N VAL A 372 -13.07 -6.50 -9.54
CA VAL A 372 -13.04 -7.45 -8.41
C VAL A 372 -14.46 -7.61 -7.87
N SER A 373 -14.87 -8.86 -7.62
CA SER A 373 -16.19 -9.16 -7.03
C SER A 373 -16.24 -8.77 -5.55
N GLY A 374 -16.91 -7.65 -5.30
CA GLY A 374 -17.15 -7.11 -3.97
C GLY A 374 -18.30 -7.79 -3.21
N GLY A 375 -18.63 -7.26 -2.03
CA GLY A 375 -19.74 -7.76 -1.22
C GLY A 375 -19.48 -9.13 -0.60
N ARG A 376 -18.21 -9.51 -0.40
CA ARG A 376 -17.89 -10.84 0.08
C ARG A 376 -16.61 -10.90 0.89
N ALA A 377 -16.45 -12.00 1.61
CA ALA A 377 -15.21 -12.38 2.24
C ALA A 377 -14.62 -13.60 1.53
N TYR A 378 -13.29 -13.64 1.41
CA TYR A 378 -12.52 -14.77 0.90
C TYR A 378 -11.64 -15.36 2.01
N GLY A 379 -11.67 -16.68 2.14
CA GLY A 379 -11.01 -17.42 3.21
C GLY A 379 -11.52 -17.07 4.61
N ALA A 380 -10.88 -17.66 5.61
CA ALA A 380 -11.15 -17.38 7.01
C ALA A 380 -9.96 -17.74 7.90
N THR A 381 -9.78 -16.97 8.98
CA THR A 381 -9.03 -17.45 10.14
C THR A 381 -9.87 -18.41 10.99
N ASP A 382 -9.22 -19.13 11.90
CA ASP A 382 -9.86 -20.04 12.85
C ASP A 382 -10.92 -19.37 13.75
N ALA A 383 -11.61 -20.18 14.55
CA ALA A 383 -12.78 -19.75 15.33
C ALA A 383 -12.53 -18.56 16.26
N ILE A 384 -11.28 -18.33 16.68
CA ILE A 384 -10.90 -17.20 17.54
C ILE A 384 -10.11 -16.12 16.80
N GLY A 385 -9.69 -16.36 15.56
CA GLY A 385 -8.93 -15.40 14.76
C GLY A 385 -7.42 -15.50 14.91
N LEU A 386 -6.89 -16.65 15.33
CA LEU A 386 -5.45 -16.84 15.57
C LEU A 386 -4.69 -17.17 14.29
N ARG A 387 -5.14 -18.13 13.47
CA ARG A 387 -4.43 -18.56 12.25
C ARG A 387 -5.37 -18.59 11.05
N ALA A 388 -4.87 -18.24 9.87
CA ALA A 388 -5.53 -18.50 8.60
C ALA A 388 -5.78 -20.02 8.48
N GLN A 389 -7.03 -20.41 8.25
CA GLN A 389 -7.46 -21.81 8.27
C GLN A 389 -8.05 -22.23 6.92
N THR A 390 -8.96 -21.43 6.37
CA THR A 390 -9.65 -21.70 5.11
C THR A 390 -9.12 -20.77 4.02
N ASP A 391 -8.83 -21.33 2.84
CA ASP A 391 -8.30 -20.64 1.66
C ASP A 391 -7.17 -19.65 2.03
N ARG A 392 -6.13 -20.19 2.66
CA ARG A 392 -4.98 -19.42 3.15
C ARG A 392 -4.33 -18.65 2.01
N VAL A 393 -3.96 -17.41 2.28
CA VAL A 393 -3.28 -16.54 1.32
C VAL A 393 -2.00 -16.02 1.97
N HIS A 394 -0.87 -16.53 1.54
CA HIS A 394 0.43 -15.98 1.92
C HIS A 394 0.65 -14.61 1.24
N VAL A 395 1.46 -13.75 1.84
CA VAL A 395 1.80 -12.43 1.25
C VAL A 395 2.30 -12.54 -0.19
N ASN A 396 3.08 -13.58 -0.51
CA ASN A 396 3.61 -13.75 -1.86
C ASN A 396 2.52 -14.17 -2.86
N GLU A 397 1.53 -14.96 -2.44
CA GLU A 397 0.36 -15.30 -3.28
C GLU A 397 -0.55 -14.07 -3.47
N PHE A 398 -0.66 -13.24 -2.44
CA PHE A 398 -1.34 -11.95 -2.53
C PHE A 398 -0.66 -11.05 -3.56
N HIS A 399 0.66 -10.87 -3.50
CA HIS A 399 1.43 -10.11 -4.49
C HIS A 399 1.32 -10.69 -5.89
N ALA A 400 1.42 -12.01 -6.06
CA ALA A 400 1.23 -12.67 -7.35
C ALA A 400 -0.14 -12.32 -7.96
N THR A 401 -1.18 -12.33 -7.12
CA THR A 401 -2.56 -12.01 -7.52
C THR A 401 -2.72 -10.53 -7.88
N LEU A 402 -2.12 -9.62 -7.10
CA LEU A 402 -2.15 -8.19 -7.40
C LEU A 402 -1.42 -7.87 -8.71
N LEU A 403 -0.23 -8.47 -8.94
CA LEU A 403 0.48 -8.35 -10.23
C LEU A 403 -0.38 -8.88 -11.38
N HIS A 404 -1.06 -10.00 -11.18
CA HIS A 404 -1.96 -10.54 -12.19
C HIS A 404 -3.10 -9.58 -12.53
N LEU A 405 -3.74 -8.95 -11.54
CA LEU A 405 -4.77 -7.93 -11.79
C LEU A 405 -4.23 -6.74 -12.59
N MET A 406 -2.94 -6.41 -12.43
CA MET A 406 -2.22 -5.38 -13.20
C MET A 406 -1.72 -5.86 -14.57
N GLY A 407 -2.09 -7.08 -15.01
CA GLY A 407 -1.68 -7.62 -16.32
C GLY A 407 -0.27 -8.23 -16.34
N MET A 408 0.33 -8.48 -15.18
CA MET A 408 1.70 -8.99 -15.06
C MET A 408 1.72 -10.44 -14.58
N ASP A 409 2.32 -11.31 -15.38
CA ASP A 409 2.77 -12.63 -14.92
C ASP A 409 3.97 -12.49 -13.99
N HIS A 410 3.78 -12.76 -12.69
CA HIS A 410 4.82 -12.65 -11.67
C HIS A 410 6.01 -13.59 -11.89
N ARG A 411 5.86 -14.66 -12.69
CA ARG A 411 6.95 -15.58 -13.03
C ARG A 411 7.82 -15.07 -14.17
N LYS A 412 7.28 -14.18 -15.00
CA LYS A 412 8.00 -13.55 -16.13
C LYS A 412 8.57 -12.19 -15.78
N LEU A 413 8.03 -11.53 -14.76
CA LEU A 413 8.55 -10.27 -14.24
C LEU A 413 9.77 -10.57 -13.35
N VAL A 414 10.94 -10.67 -13.99
CA VAL A 414 12.21 -11.04 -13.35
C VAL A 414 13.28 -9.98 -13.61
N TYR A 415 14.25 -9.88 -12.71
CA TYR A 415 15.44 -9.04 -12.87
C TYR A 415 16.69 -9.83 -12.47
N SER A 416 17.69 -9.88 -13.34
CA SER A 416 18.94 -10.60 -13.08
C SER A 416 19.82 -9.80 -12.12
N HIS A 417 20.05 -10.32 -10.91
CA HIS A 417 20.89 -9.71 -9.89
C HIS A 417 21.74 -10.78 -9.20
N ASN A 418 23.05 -10.54 -9.09
CA ASN A 418 24.03 -11.49 -8.52
C ASN A 418 23.94 -12.92 -9.10
N GLY A 419 23.61 -13.04 -10.38
CA GLY A 419 23.50 -14.33 -11.08
C GLY A 419 22.21 -15.10 -10.79
N LEU A 420 21.21 -14.47 -10.17
CA LEU A 420 19.88 -15.03 -9.93
C LEU A 420 18.82 -14.20 -10.65
N ASP A 421 17.81 -14.89 -11.19
CA ASP A 421 16.59 -14.24 -11.67
C ASP A 421 15.69 -13.95 -10.45
N GLU A 422 15.75 -12.72 -9.97
CA GLU A 422 14.97 -12.26 -8.83
C GLU A 422 13.53 -11.94 -9.24
N ARG A 423 12.57 -12.23 -8.36
CA ARG A 423 11.15 -11.87 -8.53
C ARG A 423 10.55 -11.41 -7.21
N LEU A 424 9.55 -10.52 -7.27
CA LEU A 424 8.83 -10.01 -6.08
C LEU A 424 8.30 -11.14 -5.18
N THR A 425 7.87 -12.22 -5.80
CA THR A 425 7.22 -13.35 -5.10
C THR A 425 8.22 -14.34 -4.47
N GLY A 426 9.52 -14.00 -4.50
CA GLY A 426 10.62 -14.83 -4.01
C GLY A 426 10.81 -16.11 -4.83
N PRO A 427 11.80 -16.96 -4.50
CA PRO A 427 12.11 -18.16 -5.27
C PRO A 427 11.08 -19.29 -5.11
N ALA A 428 10.21 -19.21 -4.11
CA ALA A 428 9.18 -20.22 -3.88
C ALA A 428 8.15 -20.23 -5.01
N GLU A 429 7.71 -21.41 -5.45
CA GLU A 429 6.59 -21.52 -6.37
C GLU A 429 5.29 -21.18 -5.64
N VAL A 430 4.67 -20.09 -6.06
CA VAL A 430 3.39 -19.61 -5.57
C VAL A 430 2.44 -19.42 -6.73
N ASP A 431 1.16 -19.68 -6.50
CA ASP A 431 0.12 -19.49 -7.49
C ASP A 431 -0.71 -18.24 -7.20
N ILE A 432 -1.32 -17.69 -8.26
CA ILE A 432 -2.33 -16.66 -8.10
C ILE A 432 -3.55 -17.23 -7.38
N VAL A 433 -4.15 -16.44 -6.50
CA VAL A 433 -5.37 -16.81 -5.78
C VAL A 433 -6.57 -16.60 -6.69
N LYS A 434 -6.90 -17.63 -7.48
CA LYS A 434 -8.00 -17.57 -8.47
C LYS A 434 -9.32 -17.11 -7.87
N GLY A 435 -9.58 -17.48 -6.62
CA GLY A 435 -10.78 -17.08 -5.89
C GLY A 435 -10.88 -15.58 -5.61
N LEU A 436 -9.84 -14.77 -5.85
CA LEU A 436 -9.87 -13.30 -5.79
C LEU A 436 -10.10 -12.64 -7.17
N LEU A 437 -10.10 -13.43 -8.25
CA LEU A 437 -10.29 -12.95 -9.63
C LEU A 437 -11.75 -13.07 -10.10
N THR A 438 -12.63 -13.64 -9.31
CA THR A 438 -14.03 -13.94 -9.69
C THR A 438 -15.00 -13.08 -8.95
#